data_AF-A0A135VZ85-F1
#
_entry.id   AF-A0A135VZ85-F1
#
_cell.length_a   1.000
_cell.length_b   1.000
_cell.length_c   1.000
_cell.angle_alpha   90.00
_cell.angle_beta   90.00
_cell.angle_gamma   90.00
#
_symmetry.space_group_name_H-M   'P 1'
#
loop_
_entity.id
_entity.type
_entity.pdbx_description
1 polymer ?
#
loop_
_entity_poly.entity_id
_entity_poly.type
_entity_poly.pdbx_seq_one_letter_code
_entity_poly.pdbx_strand_id
1 'polypeptide(L)'
;MTIGRKTTVALLALLFMVALVYATPVEAKKPLRWLTACSVNLPPWTPDNPTWIGDVYAEDGAHGEFYWFNTEAEIYKNVNMQKFSGIWWAIWEDGSYVEGTHEGSFTFAISQYTINGRVTVATGQFSDLVGRKIHTVGIVDWTGGLYGIGYSEGVFQIN
;
A
#
# COMPACT_ATOMS: atom_id res chain seq x y z
N MET A 1 -21.67 8.30 -58.77
CA MET A 1 -21.95 7.74 -57.43
C MET A 1 -20.64 7.65 -56.64
N THR A 2 -20.14 8.79 -56.17
CA THR A 2 -18.73 8.90 -55.68
C THR A 2 -18.53 9.95 -54.59
N ILE A 3 -19.54 10.80 -54.35
CA ILE A 3 -19.49 11.89 -53.36
C ILE A 3 -19.69 11.34 -51.94
N GLY A 4 -20.68 10.46 -51.72
CA GLY A 4 -20.98 9.91 -50.39
C GLY A 4 -19.82 9.13 -49.75
N ARG A 5 -18.99 8.46 -50.55
CA ARG A 5 -17.85 7.67 -50.05
C ARG A 5 -16.71 8.55 -49.52
N LYS A 6 -16.52 9.75 -50.08
CA LYS A 6 -15.47 10.68 -49.65
C LYS A 6 -15.84 11.40 -48.36
N THR A 7 -17.13 11.73 -48.18
CA THR A 7 -17.64 12.34 -46.95
C THR A 7 -17.56 11.40 -45.75
N THR A 8 -17.88 10.10 -45.93
CA THR A 8 -17.80 9.12 -44.84
C THR A 8 -16.37 8.91 -44.33
N VAL A 9 -15.37 8.87 -45.22
CA VAL A 9 -13.96 8.71 -44.85
C VAL A 9 -13.44 9.94 -44.10
N ALA A 10 -13.81 11.15 -44.55
CA ALA A 10 -13.43 12.38 -43.87
C ALA A 10 -14.04 12.48 -42.46
N LEU A 11 -15.31 12.06 -42.28
CA LEU A 11 -15.97 12.06 -40.98
C LEU A 11 -15.33 11.05 -40.01
N LEU A 12 -14.96 9.86 -40.50
CA LEU A 12 -14.26 8.84 -39.70
C LEU A 12 -12.86 9.30 -39.30
N ALA A 13 -12.10 9.91 -40.21
CA ALA A 13 -10.78 10.45 -39.89
C ALA A 13 -10.87 11.58 -38.84
N LEU A 14 -11.90 12.43 -38.92
CA LEU A 14 -12.15 13.47 -37.94
C LEU A 14 -12.51 12.88 -36.56
N LEU A 15 -13.37 11.87 -36.52
CA LEU A 15 -13.73 11.14 -35.29
C LEU A 15 -12.51 10.47 -34.64
N PHE A 16 -11.63 9.85 -35.43
CA PHE A 16 -10.38 9.28 -34.92
C PHE A 16 -9.42 10.35 -34.41
N MET A 17 -9.29 11.50 -35.07
CA MET A 17 -8.45 12.60 -34.59
C MET A 17 -9.01 13.23 -33.30
N VAL A 18 -10.32 13.40 -33.18
CA VAL A 18 -10.94 13.87 -31.93
C VAL A 18 -10.74 12.85 -30.80
N ALA A 19 -10.85 11.55 -31.08
CA ALA A 19 -10.58 10.49 -30.10
C ALA A 19 -9.09 10.46 -29.68
N LEU A 20 -8.15 10.72 -30.61
CA LEU A 20 -6.71 10.78 -30.33
C LEU A 20 -6.31 12.04 -29.55
N VAL A 21 -6.99 13.18 -29.74
CA VAL A 21 -6.73 14.41 -28.98
C VAL A 21 -7.26 14.32 -27.55
N TYR A 22 -8.31 13.52 -27.31
CA TYR A 22 -8.81 13.22 -25.97
C TYR A 22 -8.07 12.11 -25.23
N ALA A 23 -7.11 11.45 -25.87
CA ALA A 23 -6.14 10.62 -25.16
C ALA A 23 -5.14 11.55 -24.47
N THR A 24 -5.58 12.23 -23.40
CA THR A 24 -4.68 12.89 -22.48
C THR A 24 -3.62 11.87 -22.07
N PRO A 25 -2.32 12.21 -22.11
CA PRO A 25 -1.32 11.32 -21.56
C PRO A 25 -1.75 10.97 -20.14
N VAL A 26 -1.94 9.67 -19.88
CA VAL A 26 -2.12 9.17 -18.52
C VAL A 26 -0.78 9.45 -17.86
N GLU A 27 -0.67 10.62 -17.23
CA GLU A 27 0.51 10.97 -16.46
C GLU A 27 0.65 9.89 -15.40
N ALA A 28 1.77 9.16 -15.46
CA ALA A 28 2.07 8.15 -14.48
C ALA A 28 2.08 8.84 -13.11
N LYS A 29 1.09 8.54 -12.28
CA LYS A 29 1.00 9.15 -10.96
C LYS A 29 2.25 8.80 -10.20
N LYS A 30 2.90 9.82 -9.63
CA LYS A 30 4.12 9.61 -8.86
C LYS A 30 3.86 8.61 -7.73
N PRO A 31 4.83 7.74 -7.42
CA PRO A 31 4.75 6.91 -6.23
C PRO A 31 4.60 7.80 -4.99
N LEU A 32 3.73 7.40 -4.07
CA LEU A 32 3.62 8.02 -2.75
C LEU A 32 4.50 7.26 -1.78
N ARG A 33 5.09 7.96 -0.83
CA ARG A 33 5.87 7.37 0.26
C ARG A 33 5.28 7.80 1.59
N TRP A 34 5.00 6.84 2.44
CA TRP A 34 4.65 7.07 3.83
C TRP A 34 5.71 6.45 4.75
N LEU A 35 5.93 7.07 5.89
CA LEU A 35 6.73 6.53 6.98
C LEU A 35 5.79 5.95 8.03
N THR A 36 6.14 4.80 8.58
CA THR A 36 5.36 4.14 9.64
C THR A 36 6.25 3.91 10.85
N ALA A 37 5.68 4.12 12.03
CA ALA A 37 6.32 3.92 13.33
C ALA A 37 5.35 3.14 14.22
N CYS A 38 5.59 1.85 14.43
CA CYS A 38 4.61 0.94 15.03
C CYS A 38 5.18 0.14 16.19
N SER A 39 4.32 -0.23 17.14
CA SER A 39 4.63 -1.16 18.21
C SER A 39 3.78 -2.43 18.09
N VAL A 40 4.33 -3.57 18.51
CA VAL A 40 3.61 -4.83 18.53
C VAL A 40 2.61 -4.85 19.70
N ASN A 41 1.38 -5.27 19.42
CA ASN A 41 0.38 -5.53 20.45
C ASN A 41 0.49 -6.97 20.97
N LEU A 42 0.16 -7.15 22.25
CA LEU A 42 0.13 -8.48 22.85
C LEU A 42 -1.11 -9.28 22.36
N PRO A 43 -0.96 -10.60 22.15
CA PRO A 43 -2.07 -11.46 21.76
C PRO A 43 -3.14 -11.56 22.87
N PRO A 44 -4.38 -11.95 22.53
CA PRO A 44 -4.83 -12.46 21.24
C PRO A 44 -5.11 -11.35 20.22
N TRP A 45 -4.60 -11.52 18.99
CA TRP A 45 -4.86 -10.57 17.90
C TRP A 45 -6.25 -10.81 17.31
N THR A 46 -7.00 -9.73 17.12
CA THR A 46 -8.37 -9.72 16.58
C THR A 46 -8.54 -8.47 15.71
N PRO A 47 -9.63 -8.33 14.94
CA PRO A 47 -9.92 -7.07 14.25
C PRO A 47 -9.96 -5.84 15.19
N ASP A 48 -10.29 -6.04 16.48
CA ASP A 48 -10.28 -4.98 17.49
C ASP A 48 -8.95 -4.89 18.27
N ASN A 49 -8.01 -5.80 18.01
CA ASN A 49 -6.66 -5.83 18.60
C ASN A 49 -5.63 -6.18 17.51
N PRO A 50 -5.20 -5.20 16.69
CA PRO A 50 -4.27 -5.42 15.59
C PRO A 50 -2.96 -6.02 16.08
N THR A 51 -2.20 -6.65 15.19
CA THR A 51 -0.85 -7.15 15.50
C THR A 51 0.13 -6.01 15.77
N TRP A 52 0.07 -4.95 14.98
CA TRP A 52 0.86 -3.73 15.19
C TRP A 52 -0.03 -2.50 15.14
N ILE A 53 0.30 -1.52 15.97
CA ILE A 53 -0.37 -0.23 16.05
C ILE A 53 0.67 0.89 16.17
N GLY A 54 0.42 2.00 15.51
CA GLY A 54 1.23 3.20 15.66
C GLY A 54 0.84 4.28 14.67
N ASP A 55 1.82 5.03 14.19
CA ASP A 55 1.60 6.23 13.39
C ASP A 55 2.03 6.01 11.93
N VAL A 56 1.40 6.78 11.04
CA VAL A 56 1.80 6.94 9.64
C VAL A 56 1.93 8.41 9.27
N TYR A 57 2.96 8.72 8.49
CA TYR A 57 3.29 10.08 8.06
C TYR A 57 3.47 10.12 6.54
N ALA A 58 2.80 11.04 5.85
CA ALA A 58 2.99 11.28 4.42
C ALA A 58 4.07 12.33 4.16
N GLU A 59 4.62 12.36 2.94
CA GLU A 59 5.65 13.32 2.52
C GLU A 59 5.21 14.78 2.60
N ASP A 60 3.90 15.05 2.50
CA ASP A 60 3.31 16.38 2.64
C ASP A 60 3.06 16.80 4.10
N GLY A 61 3.42 15.94 5.05
CA GLY A 61 3.25 16.17 6.49
C GLY A 61 1.88 15.75 7.03
N ALA A 62 1.00 15.13 6.21
CA ALA A 62 -0.19 14.50 6.76
C ALA A 62 0.19 13.41 7.76
N HIS A 63 -0.64 13.24 8.79
CA HIS A 63 -0.44 12.30 9.88
C HIS A 63 -1.71 11.48 10.11
N GLY A 64 -1.54 10.23 10.56
CA GLY A 64 -2.64 9.33 10.86
C GLY A 64 -2.20 8.15 11.70
N GLU A 65 -3.19 7.36 12.11
CA GLU A 65 -3.02 6.11 12.82
C GLU A 65 -2.86 4.96 11.82
N PHE A 66 -2.00 4.00 12.16
CA PHE A 66 -1.68 2.86 11.32
C PHE A 66 -1.84 1.55 12.08
N TYR A 67 -2.51 0.60 11.43
CA TYR A 67 -2.90 -0.67 12.01
C TYR A 67 -2.48 -1.81 11.10
N TRP A 68 -1.86 -2.83 11.66
CA TRP A 68 -1.41 -4.01 10.93
C TRP A 68 -2.03 -5.27 11.50
N PHE A 69 -2.62 -6.09 10.64
CA PHE A 69 -3.28 -7.33 11.02
C PHE A 69 -2.63 -8.49 10.29
N ASN A 70 -1.90 -9.34 11.00
CA ASN A 70 -1.42 -10.60 10.43
C ASN A 70 -2.52 -11.66 10.55
N THR A 71 -2.99 -12.16 9.41
CA THR A 71 -3.98 -13.24 9.35
C THR A 71 -3.32 -14.61 9.30
N GLU A 72 -2.15 -14.71 8.68
CA GLU A 72 -1.36 -15.93 8.61
C GLU A 72 0.10 -15.62 8.90
N ALA A 73 0.78 -16.56 9.56
CA ALA A 73 2.22 -16.48 9.77
C ALA A 73 2.83 -17.88 9.89
N GLU A 74 3.97 -18.08 9.23
CA GLU A 74 4.73 -19.32 9.28
C GLU A 74 6.21 -19.02 9.56
N ILE A 75 6.80 -19.73 10.53
CA ILE A 75 8.19 -19.58 10.93
C ILE A 75 9.04 -20.71 10.33
N TYR A 76 10.00 -20.31 9.50
CA TYR A 76 10.99 -21.18 8.87
C TYR A 76 12.28 -21.16 9.69
N LYS A 77 12.35 -22.04 10.69
CA LYS A 77 13.47 -22.09 11.67
C LYS A 77 14.84 -22.35 11.03
N ASN A 78 14.89 -23.12 9.95
CA ASN A 78 16.14 -23.48 9.25
C ASN A 78 16.81 -22.28 8.57
N VAL A 79 16.05 -21.24 8.23
CA VAL A 79 16.55 -20.04 7.54
C VAL A 79 16.34 -18.75 8.35
N ASN A 80 15.95 -18.87 9.63
CA ASN A 80 15.67 -17.73 10.50
C ASN A 80 14.78 -16.68 9.82
N MET A 81 13.67 -17.14 9.24
CA MET A 81 12.72 -16.31 8.51
C MET A 81 11.30 -16.59 8.97
N GLN A 82 10.44 -15.57 8.93
CA GLN A 82 8.99 -15.70 9.02
C GLN A 82 8.37 -15.22 7.71
N LYS A 83 7.37 -15.93 7.19
CA LYS A 83 6.45 -15.39 6.19
C LYS A 83 5.13 -15.04 6.86
N PHE A 84 4.48 -14.00 6.37
CA PHE A 84 3.20 -13.55 6.92
C PHE A 84 2.36 -12.87 5.84
N SER A 85 1.05 -12.85 6.07
CA SER A 85 0.07 -12.18 5.21
C SER A 85 -1.02 -11.54 6.04
N GLY A 86 -1.79 -10.62 5.43
CA GLY A 86 -2.96 -10.04 6.06
C GLY A 86 -3.38 -8.71 5.46
N ILE A 87 -3.86 -7.81 6.33
CA ILE A 87 -4.36 -6.49 5.96
C ILE A 87 -3.74 -5.39 6.82
N TRP A 88 -3.79 -4.17 6.32
CA TRP A 88 -3.35 -2.97 7.04
C TRP A 88 -4.33 -1.82 6.79
N TRP A 89 -4.45 -0.93 7.77
CA TRP A 89 -5.28 0.28 7.71
C TRP A 89 -4.45 1.52 8.03
N ALA A 90 -4.77 2.62 7.37
CA ALA A 90 -4.32 3.97 7.70
C ALA A 90 -5.55 4.87 7.85
N ILE A 91 -5.72 5.47 9.02
CA ILE A 91 -6.79 6.41 9.35
C ILE A 91 -6.16 7.78 9.56
N TRP A 92 -6.44 8.72 8.67
CA TRP A 92 -5.83 10.04 8.69
C TRP A 92 -6.62 11.01 9.56
N GLU A 93 -5.97 12.04 10.09
CA GLU A 93 -6.59 13.05 10.95
C GLU A 93 -7.75 13.81 10.27
N ASP A 94 -7.73 13.92 8.94
CA ASP A 94 -8.81 14.51 8.14
C ASP A 94 -10.03 13.58 7.94
N GLY A 95 -9.96 12.36 8.49
CA GLY A 95 -10.97 11.32 8.33
C GLY A 95 -10.82 10.49 7.06
N SER A 96 -9.80 10.73 6.23
CA SER A 96 -9.49 9.86 5.10
C SER A 96 -9.07 8.48 5.59
N TYR A 97 -9.41 7.45 4.84
CA TYR A 97 -9.19 6.05 5.18
C TYR A 97 -8.54 5.32 4.02
N VAL A 98 -7.48 4.55 4.29
CA VAL A 98 -6.85 3.68 3.30
C VAL A 98 -6.63 2.29 3.91
N GLU A 99 -6.96 1.27 3.14
CA GLU A 99 -6.77 -0.13 3.49
C GLU A 99 -6.10 -0.86 2.34
N GLY A 100 -5.31 -1.89 2.68
CA GLY A 100 -4.81 -2.82 1.70
C GLY A 100 -4.50 -4.19 2.28
N THR A 101 -4.13 -5.08 1.37
CA THR A 101 -3.59 -6.39 1.71
C THR A 101 -2.08 -6.38 1.68
N HIS A 102 -1.46 -7.35 2.35
CA HIS A 102 -0.03 -7.58 2.30
C HIS A 102 0.35 -9.04 2.36
N GLU A 103 1.51 -9.34 1.77
CA GLU A 103 2.28 -10.56 1.94
C GLU A 103 3.75 -10.15 2.12
N GLY A 104 4.40 -10.73 3.13
CA GLY A 104 5.73 -10.33 3.51
C GLY A 104 6.57 -11.44 4.09
N SER A 105 7.84 -11.11 4.27
CA SER A 105 8.78 -11.93 5.01
C SER A 105 9.59 -11.07 5.96
N PHE A 106 9.86 -11.61 7.15
CA PHE A 106 10.75 -11.05 8.15
C PHE A 106 11.97 -11.94 8.32
N THR A 107 13.17 -11.34 8.32
CA THR A 107 14.43 -12.04 8.55
C THR A 107 14.92 -11.74 9.95
N PHE A 108 14.90 -12.74 10.83
CA PHE A 108 15.28 -12.59 12.24
C PHE A 108 16.77 -12.24 12.43
N ALA A 109 17.64 -12.62 11.48
CA ALA A 109 19.08 -12.37 11.58
C ALA A 109 19.48 -10.89 11.46
N ILE A 110 18.69 -10.10 10.73
CA ILE A 110 18.94 -8.67 10.48
C ILE A 110 17.77 -7.78 10.92
N SER A 111 16.79 -8.38 11.59
CA SER A 111 15.54 -7.77 12.01
C SER A 111 14.85 -6.90 10.96
N GLN A 112 14.83 -7.36 9.70
CA GLN A 112 14.26 -6.61 8.57
C GLN A 112 13.06 -7.34 7.97
N TYR A 113 12.02 -6.59 7.58
CA TYR A 113 10.93 -7.11 6.76
C TYR A 113 10.91 -6.49 5.36
N THR A 114 10.37 -7.27 4.42
CA THR A 114 9.99 -6.82 3.09
C THR A 114 8.59 -7.31 2.79
N ILE A 115 7.75 -6.43 2.25
CA ILE A 115 6.33 -6.64 2.11
C ILE A 115 5.84 -6.10 0.77
N ASN A 116 4.96 -6.84 0.12
CA ASN A 116 4.27 -6.42 -1.08
C ASN A 116 2.77 -6.59 -0.89
N GLY A 117 1.98 -5.87 -1.68
CA GLY A 117 0.53 -5.98 -1.60
C GLY A 117 -0.18 -4.98 -2.48
N ARG A 118 -1.39 -4.60 -2.08
CA ARG A 118 -2.24 -3.69 -2.86
C ARG A 118 -3.20 -2.91 -1.98
N VAL A 119 -3.46 -1.67 -2.35
CA VAL A 119 -4.55 -0.87 -1.78
C VAL A 119 -5.89 -1.42 -2.27
N THR A 120 -6.79 -1.75 -1.34
CA THR A 120 -8.13 -2.30 -1.61
C THR A 120 -9.22 -1.26 -1.39
N VAL A 121 -9.04 -0.35 -0.43
CA VAL A 121 -9.97 0.74 -0.14
C VAL A 121 -9.19 2.04 0.02
N ALA A 122 -9.71 3.14 -0.50
CA ALA A 122 -9.18 4.46 -0.23
C ALA A 122 -10.29 5.51 -0.32
N THR A 123 -10.30 6.48 0.59
CA THR A 123 -11.31 7.53 0.66
C THR A 123 -10.65 8.92 0.74
N GLY A 124 -11.47 9.97 0.68
CA GLY A 124 -11.00 11.35 0.84
C GLY A 124 -9.93 11.72 -0.19
N GLN A 125 -8.86 12.37 0.29
CA GLN A 125 -7.75 12.81 -0.56
C GLN A 125 -6.96 11.66 -1.20
N PHE A 126 -7.07 10.44 -0.66
CA PHE A 126 -6.39 9.24 -1.16
C PHE A 126 -7.28 8.35 -2.04
N SER A 127 -8.50 8.79 -2.39
CA SER A 127 -9.48 8.00 -3.15
C SER A 127 -8.97 7.43 -4.48
N ASP A 128 -7.89 7.99 -5.00
CA ASP A 128 -7.25 7.57 -6.24
C ASP A 128 -6.22 6.44 -6.10
N LEU A 129 -5.97 5.95 -4.88
CA LEU A 129 -4.97 4.92 -4.59
C LEU A 129 -5.49 3.49 -4.76
N VAL A 130 -6.80 3.29 -4.88
CA VAL A 130 -7.38 1.94 -5.03
C VAL A 130 -6.74 1.20 -6.20
N GLY A 131 -6.27 -0.01 -5.93
CA GLY A 131 -5.62 -0.87 -6.91
C GLY A 131 -4.11 -0.62 -7.08
N ARG A 132 -3.52 0.39 -6.43
CA ARG A 132 -2.06 0.61 -6.49
C ARG A 132 -1.28 -0.45 -5.72
N LYS A 133 -0.07 -0.74 -6.19
CA LYS A 133 0.80 -1.75 -5.56
C LYS A 133 1.55 -1.12 -4.41
N ILE A 134 1.60 -1.81 -3.28
CA ILE A 134 2.44 -1.39 -2.16
C ILE A 134 3.76 -2.17 -2.17
N HIS A 135 4.82 -1.50 -1.74
CA HIS A 135 6.10 -2.11 -1.41
C HIS A 135 6.61 -1.47 -0.12
N THR A 136 6.79 -2.27 0.92
CA THR A 136 7.21 -1.80 2.24
C THR A 136 8.47 -2.51 2.67
N VAL A 137 9.42 -1.73 3.19
CA VAL A 137 10.64 -2.24 3.81
C VAL A 137 10.80 -1.53 5.14
N GLY A 138 11.15 -2.28 6.18
CA GLY A 138 11.40 -1.71 7.49
C GLY A 138 12.23 -2.62 8.38
N ILE A 139 12.62 -2.07 9.52
CA ILE A 139 13.44 -2.73 10.54
C ILE A 139 12.63 -2.77 11.83
N VAL A 140 12.79 -3.85 12.57
CA VAL A 140 12.21 -4.02 13.90
C VAL A 140 13.31 -4.01 14.95
N ASP A 141 13.22 -3.12 15.93
CA ASP A 141 13.99 -3.22 17.17
C ASP A 141 13.22 -4.05 18.19
N TRP A 142 13.87 -5.07 18.75
CA TRP A 142 13.28 -6.01 19.70
C TRP A 142 13.85 -5.79 21.09
N THR A 143 13.08 -5.13 21.96
CA THR A 143 13.45 -5.00 23.37
C THR A 143 12.98 -6.23 24.16
N GLY A 144 13.92 -6.98 24.74
CA GLY A 144 13.63 -8.22 25.47
C GLY A 144 13.68 -9.51 24.64
N GLY A 145 14.19 -9.44 23.40
CA GLY A 145 14.34 -10.59 22.49
C GLY A 145 13.15 -10.79 21.56
N LEU A 146 13.14 -11.91 20.83
CA LEU A 146 12.17 -12.24 19.77
C LEU A 146 10.69 -12.27 20.19
N TYR A 147 10.42 -12.31 21.49
CA TYR A 147 9.07 -12.27 22.08
C TYR A 147 8.86 -11.01 22.92
N GLY A 148 9.76 -10.04 22.80
CA GLY A 148 9.73 -8.77 23.51
C GLY A 148 8.86 -7.74 22.81
N ILE A 149 8.91 -6.51 23.31
CA ILE A 149 8.22 -5.38 22.67
C ILE A 149 9.00 -5.02 21.42
N GLY A 150 8.38 -5.25 20.26
CA GLY A 150 8.90 -4.86 18.96
C GLY A 150 8.47 -3.44 18.62
N TYR A 151 9.41 -2.62 18.19
CA TYR A 151 9.16 -1.32 17.56
C TYR A 151 9.65 -1.36 16.11
N SER A 152 8.81 -0.94 15.17
CA SER A 152 9.06 -1.00 13.74
C SER A 152 9.11 0.39 13.16
N GLU A 153 10.14 0.67 12.36
CA GLU A 153 10.15 1.81 11.42
C GLU A 153 10.23 1.28 9.99
N GLY A 154 9.36 1.80 9.12
CA GLY A 154 9.26 1.33 7.74
C GLY A 154 8.88 2.41 6.74
N VAL A 155 9.37 2.24 5.51
CA VAL A 155 8.96 3.04 4.35
C VAL A 155 7.90 2.27 3.59
N PHE A 156 6.72 2.88 3.47
CA PHE A 156 5.56 2.35 2.78
C PHE A 156 5.41 3.05 1.43
N GLN A 157 5.77 2.39 0.33
CA GLN A 157 5.72 2.97 -1.01
C GLN A 157 4.49 2.47 -1.78
N ILE A 158 3.67 3.39 -2.28
CA ILE A 158 2.47 3.09 -3.06
C ILE A 158 2.71 3.53 -4.51
N ASN A 159 2.66 2.57 -5.44
CA ASN A 159 2.93 2.74 -6.86
C ASN A 159 1.65 2.70 -7.68
#